data_AF-A0A955HP11-F1
#
_entry.id   AF-A0A955HP11-F1
#
_cell.length_a   1.000
_cell.length_b   1.000
_cell.length_c   1.000
_cell.angle_alpha   90.00
_cell.angle_beta   90.00
_cell.angle_gamma   90.00
#
_symmetry.space_group_name_H-M   'P 1'
#
loop_
_entity.id
_entity.type
_entity.pdbx_description
1 polymer ?
#
loop_
_entity_poly.entity_id
_entity_poly.type
_entity_poly.pdbx_seq_one_letter_code
_entity_poly.pdbx_strand_id
1 'polypeptide(L)' 'MKIAGIILLIIGVTSIIIQNTFYGYVDAEGFLHDSLFLPLGAFATILGFLLLSVWGIKVFIKRFRK' A
#
# COMPACT_ATOMS: atom_id res chain seq x y z
N MET A 1 10.08 11.73 4.96
CA MET A 1 9.08 11.36 3.92
C MET A 1 9.45 10.08 3.18
N LYS A 2 10.68 9.93 2.63
CA LYS A 2 11.10 8.70 1.93
C LYS A 2 10.91 7.42 2.75
N ILE A 3 11.50 7.37 3.95
CA ILE A 3 11.49 6.16 4.80
C ILE A 3 10.05 5.78 5.18
N ALA A 4 9.24 6.76 5.63
CA ALA A 4 7.83 6.54 5.93
C ALA A 4 7.03 6.02 4.71
N GLY A 5 7.28 6.55 3.51
CA GLY A 5 6.64 6.08 2.28
C GLY A 5 7.02 4.63 1.94
N ILE A 6 8.29 4.25 2.10
CA ILE A 6 8.74 2.85 1.90
C ILE A 6 8.08 1.93 2.93
N ILE A 7 8.07 2.30 4.21
CA ILE A 7 7.46 1.50 5.27
C ILE A 7 5.96 1.31 4.99
N LEU A 8 5.25 2.35 4.60
CA LEU A 8 3.83 2.27 4.25
C LEU A 8 3.58 1.37 3.04
N LEU A 9 4.46 1.41 2.02
CA LEU A 9 4.35 0.48 0.90
C LEU A 9 4.58 -0.98 1.32
N ILE A 10 5.56 -1.24 2.19
CA ILE A 10 5.80 -2.59 2.71
C ILE A 10 4.57 -3.08 3.47
N ILE A 11 4.05 -2.27 4.40
CA ILE A 11 2.83 -2.60 5.17
C ILE A 11 1.65 -2.85 4.22
N GLY A 12 1.46 -1.98 3.23
CA GLY A 12 0.37 -2.07 2.27
C GLY A 12 0.42 -3.35 1.44
N VAL A 13 1.57 -3.63 0.82
CA VAL A 13 1.80 -4.84 0.01
C VAL A 13 1.67 -6.10 0.86
N THR A 14 2.28 -6.16 2.04
CA THR A 14 2.16 -7.31 2.93
C THR A 14 0.70 -7.55 3.35
N SER A 15 -0.07 -6.49 3.62
CA SER A 15 -1.49 -6.62 3.96
C SER A 15 -2.31 -7.16 2.80
N ILE A 16 -2.06 -6.70 1.56
CA ILE A 16 -2.73 -7.22 0.36
C ILE A 16 -2.40 -8.70 0.15
N ILE A 17 -1.14 -9.10 0.36
CA ILE A 17 -0.73 -10.51 0.27
C ILE A 17 -1.48 -11.35 1.31
N ILE A 18 -1.54 -10.89 2.56
CA ILE A 18 -2.27 -11.57 3.64
C ILE A 18 -3.75 -11.71 3.29
N GLN A 19 -4.39 -10.62 2.84
CA GLN A 19 -5.78 -10.62 2.41
C GLN A 19 -6.04 -11.71 1.36
N ASN A 20 -5.26 -11.73 0.28
CA ASN A 20 -5.49 -12.65 -0.83
C ASN A 20 -5.12 -14.10 -0.51
N THR A 21 -4.25 -14.31 0.48
CA THR A 21 -3.80 -15.66 0.87
C THR A 21 -4.74 -16.31 1.89
N PHE A 22 -5.26 -15.53 2.85
CA PHE A 22 -5.98 -16.08 4.00
C PHE A 22 -7.45 -15.72 4.09
N TYR A 23 -7.87 -14.61 3.46
CA TYR A 23 -9.21 -14.06 3.70
C TYR A 23 -10.07 -13.99 2.46
N GLY A 24 -9.53 -13.59 1.30
CA GLY A 24 -10.30 -13.34 0.08
C GLY A 24 -10.81 -14.59 -0.64
N TYR A 25 -11.69 -15.35 0.01
CA TYR A 25 -12.35 -16.53 -0.54
C TYR A 25 -13.84 -16.56 -0.19
N VAL A 26 -14.60 -17.28 -1.01
CA VAL A 26 -16.00 -17.61 -0.75
C VAL A 26 -16.05 -19.03 -0.22
N ASP A 27 -16.75 -19.25 0.88
CA ASP A 27 -16.88 -20.58 1.47
C ASP A 27 -17.91 -21.46 0.75
N ALA A 28 -18.07 -22.70 1.23
CA ALA A 28 -19.00 -23.68 0.67
C ALA A 28 -20.48 -23.28 0.82
N GLU A 29 -20.79 -22.36 1.73
CA GLU A 29 -22.12 -21.83 1.99
C GLU A 29 -22.41 -20.56 1.18
N GLY A 30 -21.42 -20.07 0.43
CA GLY A 30 -21.52 -18.89 -0.43
C GLY A 30 -21.22 -17.58 0.29
N PHE A 31 -20.71 -17.61 1.53
CA PHE A 31 -20.32 -16.41 2.25
C PHE A 31 -18.93 -15.95 1.85
N LEU A 32 -18.81 -14.66 1.59
CA LEU A 32 -17.52 -14.00 1.39
C LEU A 32 -16.86 -13.81 2.75
N HIS A 33 -15.72 -14.46 2.94
CA HIS A 33 -14.83 -14.13 4.03
C HIS A 33 -14.00 -12.93 3.59
N ASP A 34 -13.95 -11.90 4.44
CA ASP A 34 -13.19 -10.69 4.16
C ASP A 34 -12.53 -10.20 5.46
N SER A 35 -11.55 -9.33 5.35
CA SER A 35 -10.81 -8.81 6.48
C SER A 35 -10.42 -7.34 6.31
N LEU A 36 -9.99 -6.72 7.41
CA LEU A 36 -9.50 -5.34 7.39
C LEU A 36 -8.15 -5.20 6.65
N PHE A 37 -7.50 -6.31 6.26
CA PHE A 37 -6.24 -6.26 5.51
C PHE A 37 -6.42 -5.67 4.11
N LEU A 38 -7.58 -5.83 3.47
CA LEU A 38 -7.86 -5.20 2.17
C LEU A 38 -7.90 -3.66 2.27
N PRO A 39 -8.79 -3.03 3.07
CA PRO A 39 -8.86 -1.57 3.16
C PRO A 39 -7.57 -0.97 3.74
N LEU A 40 -6.95 -1.63 4.73
CA LEU A 40 -5.69 -1.18 5.31
C LEU A 40 -4.53 -1.27 4.30
N GLY A 41 -4.48 -2.38 3.56
CA GLY A 41 -3.50 -2.61 2.50
C GLY A 41 -3.60 -1.58 1.38
N ALA A 42 -4.81 -1.31 0.90
CA ALA A 42 -5.08 -0.29 -0.10
C ALA A 42 -4.69 1.11 0.39
N PHE A 43 -5.14 1.51 1.59
CA PHE A 43 -4.86 2.83 2.14
C PHE A 43 -3.36 3.06 2.36
N ALA A 44 -2.66 2.10 2.98
CA ALA A 44 -1.23 2.18 3.21
C ALA A 44 -0.43 2.24 1.90
N THR A 45 -0.83 1.46 0.89
CA THR A 45 -0.18 1.45 -0.43
C THR A 45 -0.33 2.81 -1.13
N ILE A 46 -1.56 3.36 -1.17
CA ILE A 46 -1.84 4.67 -1.79
C ILE A 46 -1.05 5.77 -1.10
N LEU A 47 -1.09 5.81 0.24
CA LEU A 47 -0.39 6.83 1.01
C LEU A 47 1.14 6.73 0.87
N GLY A 48 1.67 5.50 0.88
CA GLY A 48 3.10 5.24 0.65
C GLY A 48 3.55 5.73 -0.72
N PHE A 49 2.76 5.45 -1.77
CA PHE A 49 3.03 5.89 -3.12
C PHE A 49 2.99 7.42 -3.26
N LEU A 50 2.00 8.08 -2.64
CA LEU A 50 1.90 9.54 -2.62
C LEU A 50 3.13 10.19 -1.97
N LEU A 51 3.57 9.69 -0.81
CA LEU A 51 4.75 10.23 -0.12
C LEU A 51 6.04 10.06 -0.93
N LEU A 52 6.20 8.93 -1.61
CA LEU A 52 7.35 8.70 -2.49
C LEU A 52 7.29 9.57 -3.74
N SER A 53 6.11 9.77 -4.31
CA SER A 53 5.90 10.66 -5.46
C SER A 53 6.29 12.10 -5.12
N VAL A 54 5.80 12.63 -3.99
CA VAL A 54 6.17 13.98 -3.52
C VAL A 54 7.68 14.10 -3.30
N TRP A 55 8.30 13.09 -2.69
CA TRP A 55 9.76 13.10 -2.50
C TRP A 55 10.51 13.04 -3.84
N GLY A 56 10.08 12.19 -4.76
CA GLY A 56 10.66 12.04 -6.10
C GLY A 56 10.58 13.34 -6.90
N ILE A 57 9.42 14.01 -6.88
CA ILE A 57 9.22 15.32 -7.52
C ILE A 57 10.17 16.36 -6.92
N LYS A 58 10.30 16.42 -5.58
CA LYS A 58 11.24 17.37 -4.93
C LYS A 58 12.69 17.12 -5.35
N VAL A 59 13.10 15.86 -5.45
CA VAL A 59 14.45 15.49 -5.91
C VAL A 59 14.64 15.86 -7.37
N PHE A 60 13.64 15.61 -8.20
CA PHE A 60 13.65 15.96 -9.63
C PHE A 60 13.80 17.47 -9.80
N ILE A 61 12.93 18.29 -9.21
CA ILE A 61 13.01 19.76 -9.31
C ILE A 61 14.38 20.28 -8.85
N LYS A 62 14.91 19.75 -7.74
CA LYS A 62 16.23 20.13 -7.24
C LYS A 62 17.36 19.81 -8.22
N ARG A 63 17.21 18.73 -9.00
CA ARG A 63 18.16 18.35 -10.04
C ARG A 63 18.14 19.29 -11.25
N PHE A 64 16.98 19.85 -11.60
CA PHE A 64 16.82 20.80 -12.72
C PHE A 64 17.12 22.26 -12.35
N ARG A 65 17.06 22.63 -11.07
CA ARG A 65 17.47 23.96 -10.58
C ARG A 65 18.98 24.07 -10.29
N LYS A 66 19.75 23.01 -10.57
CA LYS A 66 21.19 22.94 -10.39
C LYS A 66 21.87 22.97 -11.76
#